data_AF-A0A8R1IHV1-F1
#
_entry.id   AF-A0A8R1IHV1-F1
#
_cell.length_a   1.000
_cell.length_b   1.000
_cell.length_c   1.000
_cell.angle_alpha   90.00
_cell.angle_beta   90.00
_cell.angle_gamma   90.00
#
_symmetry.space_group_name_H-M   'P 1'
#
loop_
_entity.id
_entity.type
_entity.pdbx_description
1 polymer ?
#
loop_
_entity_poly.entity_id
_entity_poly.type
_entity_poly.pdbx_seq_one_letter_code
_entity_poly.pdbx_strand_id
1 'polypeptide(L)'
;MTMNEPTGDENHRFEAKGKEIPELKQKYIHTSELYESFLQISSFGDVVSIYRNRPYFQNQKKHSLVSPATEVFLNVPASRSAVYHYTGLLVHESVHYWFNKKENNQTLASFSSVKESSVRLLDFFINFFEDSTGSSGLRDVLTWMCELSAELSSRNVGRPAMVHYQQHEKILEIFKSNDVVAKLISLMNLVVIKLIDKNPDACMKVLFETSRHGPQFSWMWLHIATIRNLYVKLILKFC
;
A
#
# COMPACT_ATOMS: atom_id res chain seq x y z
N MET A 1 5.11 -68.57 -36.50
CA MET A 1 5.84 -67.30 -36.25
C MET A 1 4.82 -66.18 -36.40
N THR A 2 4.17 -65.85 -35.30
CA THR A 2 3.18 -64.78 -35.16
C THR A 2 3.92 -63.50 -34.81
N MET A 3 3.70 -62.41 -35.54
CA MET A 3 4.11 -61.07 -35.10
C MET A 3 2.94 -60.11 -35.23
N ASN A 4 2.75 -59.39 -34.13
CA ASN A 4 1.57 -58.65 -33.72
C ASN A 4 1.41 -57.30 -34.43
N GLU A 5 0.16 -56.88 -34.58
CA GLU A 5 -0.23 -55.49 -34.75
C GLU A 5 0.04 -54.68 -33.47
N PRO A 6 0.46 -53.40 -33.56
CA PRO A 6 0.44 -52.51 -32.42
C PRO A 6 -0.91 -51.77 -32.37
N THR A 7 -1.81 -52.22 -31.50
CA THR A 7 -2.92 -51.41 -30.97
C THR A 7 -2.44 -50.74 -29.67
N GLY A 8 -2.34 -49.42 -29.67
CA GLY A 8 -1.79 -48.68 -28.53
C GLY A 8 -1.98 -47.18 -28.60
N ASP A 9 -3.15 -46.74 -28.16
CA ASP A 9 -3.30 -45.62 -27.20
C ASP A 9 -3.18 -44.16 -27.71
N GLU A 10 -3.96 -43.78 -28.71
CA GLU A 10 -4.18 -42.36 -29.07
C GLU A 10 -5.37 -41.69 -28.33
N ASN A 11 -6.17 -42.45 -27.59
CA ASN A 11 -7.42 -41.94 -27.01
C ASN A 11 -7.25 -41.14 -25.71
N HIS A 12 -6.12 -41.24 -25.00
CA HIS A 12 -5.91 -40.49 -23.76
C HIS A 12 -5.37 -39.05 -23.96
N ARG A 13 -4.98 -38.66 -25.18
CA ARG A 13 -4.40 -37.33 -25.44
C ARG A 13 -5.43 -36.25 -25.81
N PHE A 14 -6.65 -36.64 -26.18
CA PHE A 14 -7.68 -35.70 -26.65
C PHE A 14 -8.64 -35.21 -25.55
N GLU A 15 -8.79 -35.93 -24.44
CA GLU A 15 -9.69 -35.53 -23.34
C GLU A 15 -9.13 -34.41 -22.46
N ALA A 16 -7.80 -34.23 -22.41
CA ALA A 16 -7.16 -33.18 -21.61
C ALA A 16 -7.39 -31.76 -22.16
N LYS A 17 -7.49 -31.60 -23.49
CA LYS A 17 -7.68 -30.28 -24.13
C LYS A 17 -9.08 -29.69 -23.97
N GLY A 18 -10.09 -30.53 -23.69
CA GLY A 18 -11.49 -30.10 -23.55
C GLY A 18 -11.83 -29.49 -22.19
N LYS A 19 -11.14 -29.88 -21.11
CA LYS A 19 -11.35 -29.36 -19.75
C LYS A 19 -10.60 -28.07 -19.45
N GLU A 20 -9.46 -27.88 -20.09
CA GLU A 20 -8.57 -26.73 -19.87
C GLU A 20 -9.18 -25.41 -20.37
N ILE A 21 -9.97 -25.44 -21.44
CA ILE A 21 -10.59 -24.25 -22.05
C ILE A 21 -11.74 -23.68 -21.18
N PRO A 22 -12.68 -24.49 -20.66
CA PRO A 22 -13.70 -24.04 -19.70
C PRO A 22 -13.10 -23.45 -18.41
N GLU A 23 -12.08 -24.08 -17.84
CA GLU A 23 -11.44 -23.63 -16.60
C GLU A 23 -10.70 -22.29 -16.78
N LEU A 24 -9.96 -22.13 -17.90
CA LEU A 24 -9.30 -20.87 -18.24
C LEU A 24 -10.33 -19.75 -18.47
N LYS A 25 -11.44 -20.04 -19.13
CA LYS A 25 -12.52 -19.07 -19.34
C LYS A 25 -13.16 -18.63 -18.02
N GLN A 26 -13.40 -19.56 -17.10
CA GLN A 26 -13.93 -19.24 -15.77
C GLN A 26 -12.94 -18.38 -14.97
N LYS A 27 -11.65 -18.71 -15.00
CA LYS A 27 -10.60 -17.92 -14.34
C LYS A 27 -10.50 -16.50 -14.91
N TYR A 28 -10.63 -16.35 -16.23
CA TYR A 28 -10.65 -15.04 -16.89
C TYR A 28 -11.86 -14.20 -16.48
N ILE A 29 -13.06 -14.80 -16.48
CA ILE A 29 -14.30 -14.13 -16.06
C ILE A 29 -14.16 -13.66 -14.60
N HIS A 30 -13.76 -14.56 -13.70
CA HIS A 30 -13.59 -14.23 -12.29
C HIS A 30 -12.57 -13.10 -12.07
N THR A 31 -11.43 -13.16 -12.76
CA THR A 31 -10.40 -12.11 -12.68
C THR A 31 -10.92 -10.76 -13.17
N SER A 32 -11.74 -10.76 -14.23
CA SER A 32 -12.34 -9.55 -14.78
C SER A 32 -13.34 -8.94 -13.80
N GLU A 33 -14.20 -9.75 -13.18
CA GLU A 33 -15.17 -9.31 -12.15
C GLU A 33 -14.49 -8.68 -10.93
N LEU A 34 -13.39 -9.30 -10.45
CA LEU A 34 -12.60 -8.74 -9.36
C LEU A 34 -12.02 -7.37 -9.72
N TYR A 35 -11.47 -7.26 -10.94
CA TYR A 35 -10.88 -6.02 -11.42
C TYR A 35 -11.92 -4.91 -11.60
N GLU A 36 -13.08 -5.23 -12.19
CA GLU A 36 -14.18 -4.27 -12.37
C GLU A 36 -14.72 -3.77 -11.03
N SER A 37 -14.91 -4.67 -10.06
CA SER A 37 -15.32 -4.31 -8.69
C SER A 37 -14.34 -3.33 -8.03
N PHE A 38 -13.03 -3.58 -8.18
CA PHE A 38 -12.00 -2.67 -7.70
C PHE A 38 -11.97 -1.34 -8.48
N LEU A 39 -12.18 -1.36 -9.80
CA LEU A 39 -12.15 -0.15 -10.63
C LEU A 39 -13.28 0.82 -10.28
N GLN A 40 -14.46 0.27 -9.95
CA GLN A 40 -15.60 1.07 -9.51
C GLN A 40 -15.29 1.90 -8.26
N ILE A 41 -14.59 1.33 -7.28
CA ILE A 41 -14.25 2.04 -6.04
C ILE A 41 -12.98 2.89 -6.18
N SER A 42 -11.97 2.43 -6.93
CA SER A 42 -10.68 3.11 -7.04
C SER A 42 -10.67 4.32 -7.97
N SER A 43 -11.67 4.43 -8.85
CA SER A 43 -11.87 5.60 -9.72
C SER A 43 -12.50 6.79 -9.00
N PHE A 44 -12.87 6.65 -7.73
CA PHE A 44 -13.41 7.76 -6.96
C PHE A 44 -12.31 8.72 -6.50
N GLY A 45 -12.38 9.94 -7.04
CA GLY A 45 -11.63 11.07 -6.54
C GLY A 45 -10.16 11.08 -6.91
N ASP A 46 -9.49 12.11 -6.42
CA ASP A 46 -8.07 12.35 -6.63
C ASP A 46 -7.53 13.15 -5.43
N VAL A 47 -6.20 13.13 -5.24
CA VAL A 47 -5.55 13.83 -4.14
C VAL A 47 -5.93 15.31 -4.09
N VAL A 48 -5.96 16.01 -5.24
CA VAL A 48 -6.26 17.46 -5.26
C VAL A 48 -7.67 17.71 -4.75
N SER A 49 -8.64 16.88 -5.14
CA SER A 49 -10.02 17.04 -4.71
C SER A 49 -10.24 16.74 -3.23
N ILE A 50 -9.53 15.77 -2.64
CA ILE A 50 -9.56 15.50 -1.19
C ILE A 50 -9.20 16.77 -0.40
N TYR A 51 -8.10 17.44 -0.75
CA TYR A 51 -7.64 18.65 -0.07
C TYR A 51 -8.49 19.90 -0.38
N ARG A 52 -9.42 19.81 -1.34
CA ARG A 52 -10.48 20.80 -1.59
C ARG A 52 -11.76 20.55 -0.78
N ASN A 53 -11.69 19.68 0.24
CA ASN A 53 -12.80 19.29 1.11
C ASN A 53 -13.96 18.63 0.37
N ARG A 54 -13.67 17.83 -0.67
CA ARG A 54 -14.63 16.96 -1.32
C ARG A 54 -14.42 15.51 -0.85
N PRO A 55 -15.20 15.02 0.13
CA PRO A 55 -15.13 13.62 0.54
C PRO A 55 -15.61 12.69 -0.56
N TYR A 56 -14.87 11.61 -0.81
CA TYR A 56 -15.25 10.58 -1.79
C TYR A 56 -15.66 9.29 -1.10
N PHE A 57 -14.91 8.89 -0.07
CA PHE A 57 -15.05 7.58 0.54
C PHE A 57 -15.89 7.57 1.81
N GLN A 58 -16.17 8.73 2.40
CA GLN A 58 -16.90 8.83 3.68
C GLN A 58 -18.26 8.11 3.70
N ASN A 59 -18.99 8.14 2.57
CA ASN A 59 -20.33 7.57 2.47
C ASN A 59 -20.33 6.07 2.12
N GLN A 60 -19.14 5.50 1.86
CA GLN A 60 -18.99 4.11 1.47
C GLN A 60 -18.93 3.21 2.70
N LYS A 61 -19.47 2.00 2.56
CA LYS A 61 -19.37 0.98 3.62
C LYS A 61 -17.93 0.45 3.68
N LYS A 62 -17.43 0.20 4.90
CA LYS A 62 -16.08 -0.35 5.15
C LYS A 62 -15.76 -1.59 4.30
N HIS A 63 -16.70 -2.54 4.22
CA HIS A 63 -16.53 -3.75 3.41
C HIS A 63 -16.27 -3.42 1.93
N SER A 64 -17.02 -2.47 1.37
CA SER A 64 -16.90 -2.03 -0.02
C SER A 64 -15.57 -1.31 -0.30
N LEU A 65 -14.96 -0.70 0.71
CA LEU A 65 -13.66 -0.03 0.59
C LEU A 65 -12.46 -0.99 0.69
N VAL A 66 -12.64 -2.14 1.35
CA VAL A 66 -11.52 -3.06 1.68
C VAL A 66 -11.53 -4.29 0.77
N SER A 67 -12.65 -5.01 0.67
CA SER A 67 -12.67 -6.34 0.04
C SER A 67 -12.23 -6.33 -1.43
N PRO A 68 -12.75 -5.45 -2.30
CA PRO A 68 -12.34 -5.42 -3.71
C PRO A 68 -10.83 -5.17 -3.87
N ALA A 69 -10.28 -4.29 -3.04
CA ALA A 69 -8.86 -3.95 -3.04
C ALA A 69 -7.98 -5.12 -2.59
N THR A 70 -8.38 -5.84 -1.52
CA THR A 70 -7.63 -7.02 -1.06
C THR A 70 -7.73 -8.20 -2.02
N GLU A 71 -8.91 -8.44 -2.61
CA GLU A 71 -9.13 -9.55 -3.53
C GLU A 71 -8.35 -9.36 -4.83
N VAL A 72 -8.38 -8.17 -5.43
CA VAL A 72 -7.63 -7.89 -6.65
C VAL A 72 -6.12 -7.91 -6.40
N PHE A 73 -5.67 -7.46 -5.22
CA PHE A 73 -4.24 -7.49 -4.84
C PHE A 73 -3.66 -8.91 -4.80
N LEU A 74 -4.44 -9.86 -4.25
CA LEU A 74 -4.04 -11.26 -4.12
C LEU A 74 -4.11 -11.99 -5.46
N ASN A 75 -5.19 -11.79 -6.21
CA ASN A 75 -5.48 -12.58 -7.42
C ASN A 75 -4.87 -11.99 -8.70
N VAL A 76 -4.57 -10.68 -8.73
CA VAL A 76 -4.09 -9.96 -9.91
C VAL A 76 -2.82 -9.19 -9.56
N PRO A 77 -1.62 -9.81 -9.62
CA PRO A 77 -0.37 -9.15 -9.23
C PRO A 77 -0.07 -7.83 -9.97
N ALA A 78 -0.51 -7.71 -11.23
CA ALA A 78 -0.37 -6.48 -12.01
C ALA A 78 -1.18 -5.30 -11.45
N SER A 79 -2.20 -5.55 -10.62
CA SER A 79 -3.03 -4.50 -10.01
C SER A 79 -2.42 -3.89 -8.75
N ARG A 80 -1.36 -4.49 -8.17
CA ARG A 80 -0.86 -4.12 -6.84
C ARG A 80 -0.48 -2.65 -6.71
N SER A 81 0.14 -2.08 -7.76
CA SER A 81 0.45 -0.64 -7.80
C SER A 81 -0.81 0.24 -7.72
N ALA A 82 -1.88 -0.14 -8.43
CA ALA A 82 -3.15 0.57 -8.36
C ALA A 82 -3.80 0.45 -6.98
N VAL A 83 -3.69 -0.72 -6.33
CA VAL A 83 -4.17 -0.92 -4.95
C VAL A 83 -3.38 -0.07 -3.95
N TYR A 84 -2.05 0.05 -4.11
CA TYR A 84 -1.25 0.98 -3.32
C TYR A 84 -1.71 2.42 -3.51
N HIS A 85 -1.89 2.87 -4.75
CA HIS A 85 -2.37 4.22 -5.06
C HIS A 85 -3.73 4.49 -4.40
N TYR A 86 -4.70 3.59 -4.58
CA TYR A 86 -6.02 3.67 -3.95
C TYR A 86 -5.92 3.73 -2.41
N THR A 87 -5.08 2.89 -1.80
CA THR A 87 -4.86 2.94 -0.34
C THR A 87 -4.26 4.27 0.08
N GLY A 88 -3.37 4.85 -0.73
CA GLY A 88 -2.84 6.20 -0.54
C GLY A 88 -3.93 7.28 -0.53
N LEU A 89 -4.94 7.19 -1.40
CA LEU A 89 -6.08 8.11 -1.40
C LEU A 89 -6.87 8.03 -0.08
N LEU A 90 -7.14 6.82 0.42
CA LEU A 90 -7.81 6.64 1.71
C LEU A 90 -6.99 7.21 2.87
N VAL A 91 -5.66 7.02 2.85
CA VAL A 91 -4.74 7.60 3.83
C VAL A 91 -4.77 9.14 3.76
N HIS A 92 -4.70 9.72 2.56
CA HIS A 92 -4.82 11.17 2.37
C HIS A 92 -6.14 11.72 2.92
N GLU A 93 -7.27 11.11 2.57
CA GLU A 93 -8.58 11.53 3.05
C GLU A 93 -8.65 11.42 4.58
N SER A 94 -8.21 10.30 5.16
CA SER A 94 -8.20 10.12 6.61
C SER A 94 -7.30 11.12 7.35
N VAL A 95 -6.12 11.45 6.82
CA VAL A 95 -5.19 12.39 7.44
C VAL A 95 -5.70 13.83 7.31
N HIS A 96 -6.19 14.20 6.13
CA HIS A 96 -6.76 15.52 5.88
C HIS A 96 -7.92 15.82 6.83
N TYR A 97 -8.82 14.86 7.04
CA TYR A 97 -9.92 14.98 7.99
C TYR A 97 -9.47 15.05 9.44
N TRP A 98 -8.45 14.27 9.82
CA TRP A 98 -7.90 14.33 11.16
C TRP A 98 -7.34 15.72 11.47
N PHE A 99 -6.62 16.34 10.55
CA PHE A 99 -6.16 17.72 10.69
C PHE A 99 -7.33 18.72 10.72
N ASN A 100 -8.33 18.59 9.83
CA ASN A 100 -9.53 19.44 9.85
C ASN A 100 -10.21 19.41 11.24
N LYS A 101 -10.34 18.22 11.84
CA LYS A 101 -10.92 18.05 13.18
C LYS A 101 -10.06 18.69 14.28
N LYS A 102 -8.74 18.59 14.16
CA LYS A 102 -7.79 19.20 15.10
C LYS A 102 -7.78 20.73 15.04
N GLU A 103 -8.08 21.28 13.87
CA GLU A 103 -8.16 22.73 13.63
C GLU A 103 -9.55 23.29 13.99
N ASN A 104 -10.61 22.55 13.66
CA ASN A 104 -11.99 22.95 13.81
C ASN A 104 -12.81 21.87 14.54
N ASN A 105 -13.10 22.11 15.82
CA ASN A 105 -13.91 21.22 16.67
C ASN A 105 -15.37 21.06 16.21
N GLN A 106 -15.84 21.86 15.24
CA GLN A 106 -17.21 21.83 14.70
C GLN A 106 -17.39 20.87 13.50
N THR A 107 -16.36 20.10 13.13
CA THR A 107 -16.46 19.14 12.02
C THR A 107 -17.40 17.98 12.40
N LEU A 108 -18.65 18.01 11.93
CA LEU A 108 -19.72 17.06 12.25
C LEU A 108 -19.69 15.75 11.45
N ALA A 109 -18.89 15.67 10.38
CA ALA A 109 -18.84 14.48 9.53
C ALA A 109 -18.07 13.33 10.19
N SER A 110 -18.71 12.17 10.33
CA SER A 110 -18.06 10.93 10.80
C SER A 110 -17.25 10.30 9.66
N PHE A 111 -15.93 10.26 9.80
CA PHE A 111 -15.01 9.63 8.84
C PHE A 111 -14.43 8.29 9.35
N SER A 112 -15.13 7.65 10.30
CA SER A 112 -14.69 6.39 10.90
C SER A 112 -14.50 5.30 9.85
N SER A 113 -15.36 5.25 8.83
CA SER A 113 -15.29 4.28 7.73
C SER A 113 -13.97 4.38 6.96
N VAL A 114 -13.54 5.58 6.57
CA VAL A 114 -12.30 5.82 5.81
C VAL A 114 -11.08 5.51 6.65
N LYS A 115 -11.05 5.99 7.91
CA LYS A 115 -9.97 5.71 8.86
C LYS A 115 -9.82 4.20 9.07
N GLU A 116 -10.89 3.51 9.42
CA GLU A 116 -10.87 2.07 9.69
C GLU A 116 -10.52 1.24 8.45
N SER A 117 -10.98 1.65 7.27
CA SER A 117 -10.64 0.97 6.00
C SER A 117 -9.17 1.15 5.67
N SER A 118 -8.61 2.35 5.90
CA SER A 118 -7.18 2.62 5.74
C SER A 118 -6.35 1.74 6.66
N VAL A 119 -6.68 1.68 7.96
CA VAL A 119 -6.01 0.80 8.92
C VAL A 119 -6.10 -0.66 8.49
N ARG A 120 -7.28 -1.12 8.05
CA ARG A 120 -7.48 -2.50 7.64
C ARG A 120 -6.65 -2.91 6.41
N LEU A 121 -6.50 -2.01 5.43
CA LEU A 121 -5.66 -2.25 4.25
C LEU A 121 -4.16 -2.26 4.62
N LEU A 122 -3.74 -1.37 5.52
CA LEU A 122 -2.36 -1.37 6.00
C LEU A 122 -2.05 -2.62 6.83
N ASP A 123 -2.97 -3.09 7.68
CA ASP A 123 -2.84 -4.37 8.40
C ASP A 123 -2.76 -5.54 7.41
N PHE A 124 -3.56 -5.52 6.34
CA PHE A 124 -3.50 -6.51 5.29
C PHE A 124 -2.11 -6.55 4.61
N PHE A 125 -1.54 -5.38 4.30
CA PHE A 125 -0.18 -5.31 3.76
C PHE A 125 0.87 -5.81 4.75
N ILE A 126 0.75 -5.45 6.04
CA ILE A 126 1.65 -5.95 7.10
C ILE A 126 1.65 -7.48 7.08
N ASN A 127 0.48 -8.11 7.16
CA ASN A 127 0.36 -9.57 7.15
C ASN A 127 0.94 -10.17 5.86
N PHE A 128 0.61 -9.59 4.70
CA PHE A 128 1.12 -10.06 3.41
C PHE A 128 2.65 -9.99 3.31
N PHE A 129 3.28 -8.94 3.87
CA PHE A 129 4.72 -8.77 3.85
C PHE A 129 5.44 -9.43 5.03
N GLU A 130 4.74 -9.80 6.11
CA GLU A 130 5.24 -10.68 7.16
C GLU A 130 5.40 -12.11 6.64
N ASP A 131 4.48 -12.56 5.81
CA ASP A 131 4.55 -13.86 5.13
C ASP A 131 5.65 -13.88 4.06
N SER A 132 6.13 -15.08 3.71
CA SER A 132 7.14 -15.27 2.66
C SER A 132 6.64 -14.87 1.27
N THR A 133 5.32 -14.86 1.07
CA THR A 133 4.60 -14.50 -0.15
C THR A 133 4.87 -13.06 -0.61
N GLY A 134 5.05 -12.12 0.31
CA GLY A 134 5.29 -10.71 -0.01
C GLY A 134 6.73 -10.36 -0.40
N SER A 135 7.66 -11.32 -0.32
CA SER A 135 9.11 -11.05 -0.42
C SER A 135 9.58 -10.44 -1.76
N SER A 136 8.79 -10.55 -2.83
CA SER A 136 9.11 -9.98 -4.15
C SER A 136 8.67 -8.52 -4.32
N GLY A 137 7.69 -8.05 -3.55
CA GLY A 137 7.12 -6.69 -3.67
C GLY A 137 7.69 -5.66 -2.69
N LEU A 138 8.69 -6.02 -1.87
CA LEU A 138 9.21 -5.18 -0.79
C LEU A 138 9.72 -3.81 -1.29
N ARG A 139 10.38 -3.77 -2.44
CA ARG A 139 10.88 -2.52 -3.03
C ARG A 139 9.74 -1.61 -3.47
N ASP A 140 8.73 -2.16 -4.12
CA ASP A 140 7.62 -1.39 -4.68
C ASP A 140 6.76 -0.78 -3.57
N VAL A 141 6.42 -1.58 -2.54
CA VAL A 141 5.68 -1.05 -1.39
C VAL A 141 6.52 -0.04 -0.61
N LEU A 142 7.85 -0.22 -0.49
CA LEU A 142 8.70 0.78 0.16
C LEU A 142 8.69 2.11 -0.60
N THR A 143 8.82 2.05 -1.92
CA THR A 143 8.80 3.22 -2.81
C THR A 143 7.48 3.97 -2.62
N TRP A 144 6.35 3.27 -2.69
CA TRP A 144 5.03 3.85 -2.46
C TRP A 144 4.90 4.50 -1.07
N MET A 145 5.32 3.82 0.00
CA MET A 145 5.23 4.40 1.35
C MET A 145 6.08 5.65 1.51
N CYS A 146 7.26 5.67 0.87
CA CYS A 146 8.18 6.79 0.89
C CYS A 146 7.60 8.01 0.15
N GLU A 147 7.05 7.80 -1.05
CA GLU A 147 6.34 8.82 -1.85
C GLU A 147 5.11 9.35 -1.11
N LEU A 148 4.24 8.46 -0.61
CA LEU A 148 3.07 8.84 0.17
C LEU A 148 3.43 9.68 1.40
N SER A 149 4.52 9.35 2.09
CA SER A 149 4.99 10.10 3.26
C SER A 149 5.44 11.52 2.88
N ALA A 150 6.13 11.67 1.74
CA ALA A 150 6.52 12.98 1.23
C ALA A 150 5.29 13.81 0.80
N GLU A 151 4.31 13.17 0.13
CA GLU A 151 3.07 13.83 -0.27
C GLU A 151 2.23 14.27 0.94
N LEU A 152 2.11 13.43 1.98
CA LEU A 152 1.40 13.77 3.20
C LEU A 152 1.98 15.02 3.86
N SER A 153 3.31 15.13 3.91
CA SER A 153 3.96 16.34 4.42
C SER A 153 3.64 17.55 3.55
N SER A 154 3.92 17.44 2.24
CA SER A 154 3.74 18.51 1.26
C SER A 154 2.33 19.09 1.25
N ARG A 155 1.31 18.22 1.29
CA ARG A 155 -0.10 18.61 1.24
C ARG A 155 -0.62 19.21 2.56
N ASN A 156 0.07 18.98 3.67
CA ASN A 156 -0.33 19.50 4.98
C ASN A 156 0.60 20.62 5.49
N VAL A 157 1.62 21.03 4.72
CA VAL A 157 2.44 22.21 5.05
C VAL A 157 1.56 23.47 5.14
N GLY A 158 1.83 24.32 6.13
CA GLY A 158 1.17 25.62 6.30
C GLY A 158 -0.21 25.54 6.96
N ARG A 159 -0.71 24.33 7.25
CA ARG A 159 -1.96 24.13 7.99
C ARG A 159 -1.89 24.73 9.39
N PRO A 160 -2.97 25.31 9.94
CA PRO A 160 -2.99 25.85 11.30
C PRO A 160 -2.50 24.86 12.37
N ALA A 161 -2.89 23.59 12.27
CA ALA A 161 -2.42 22.55 13.19
C ALA A 161 -0.92 22.24 13.09
N MET A 162 -0.25 22.70 12.03
CA MET A 162 1.18 22.51 11.75
C MET A 162 2.02 23.76 12.06
N VAL A 163 1.41 24.90 12.37
CA VAL A 163 2.12 26.19 12.58
C VAL A 163 3.14 26.11 13.73
N HIS A 164 2.86 25.33 14.77
CA HIS A 164 3.77 25.12 15.89
C HIS A 164 4.81 24.00 15.65
N TYR A 165 4.73 23.32 14.50
CA TYR A 165 5.49 22.12 14.16
C TYR A 165 6.43 22.36 12.97
N GLN A 166 7.04 23.56 12.86
CA GLN A 166 7.99 23.87 11.78
C GLN A 166 9.35 23.17 11.90
N GLN A 167 9.65 22.56 13.05
CA GLN A 167 10.85 21.74 13.26
C GLN A 167 10.55 20.28 12.89
N HIS A 168 11.45 19.62 12.16
CA HIS A 168 11.24 18.26 11.62
C HIS A 168 10.88 17.20 12.68
N GLU A 169 11.43 17.30 13.89
CA GLU A 169 11.12 16.39 15.01
C GLU A 169 9.65 16.48 15.43
N LYS A 170 9.13 17.70 15.48
CA LYS A 170 7.73 17.99 15.80
C LYS A 170 6.80 17.47 14.70
N ILE A 171 7.21 17.55 13.42
CA ILE A 171 6.46 16.99 12.28
C ILE A 171 6.24 15.48 12.46
N LEU A 172 7.28 14.74 12.87
CA LEU A 172 7.16 13.30 13.09
C LEU A 172 6.18 12.99 14.22
N GLU A 173 6.22 13.73 15.33
CA GLU A 173 5.31 13.54 16.47
C GLU A 173 3.84 13.76 16.09
N ILE A 174 3.55 14.84 15.36
CA ILE A 174 2.17 15.14 14.96
C ILE A 174 1.63 14.09 13.99
N PHE A 175 2.44 13.64 13.02
CA PHE A 175 2.04 12.55 12.13
C PHE A 175 1.86 11.23 12.89
N LYS A 176 2.75 10.89 13.82
CA LYS A 176 2.61 9.69 14.68
C LYS A 176 1.35 9.71 15.56
N SER A 177 0.81 10.88 15.89
CA SER A 177 -0.45 10.99 16.66
C SER A 177 -1.71 10.66 15.84
N ASN A 178 -1.58 10.43 14.53
CA ASN A 178 -2.66 9.91 13.68
C ASN A 178 -2.53 8.38 13.55
N ASP A 179 -3.58 7.64 13.93
CA ASP A 179 -3.57 6.17 13.94
C ASP A 179 -3.26 5.53 12.57
N VAL A 180 -3.73 6.13 11.47
CA VAL A 180 -3.47 5.62 10.11
C VAL A 180 -2.00 5.80 9.75
N VAL A 181 -1.43 6.95 10.09
CA VAL A 181 -0.01 7.22 9.84
C VAL A 181 0.90 6.40 10.76
N ALA A 182 0.51 6.22 12.03
CA ALA A 182 1.20 5.30 12.94
C ALA A 182 1.25 3.88 12.36
N LYS A 183 0.15 3.41 11.76
CA LYS A 183 0.08 2.11 11.10
C LYS A 183 0.92 2.05 9.82
N LEU A 184 0.93 3.11 9.00
CA LEU A 184 1.81 3.24 7.84
C LEU A 184 3.28 3.13 8.24
N ILE A 185 3.66 3.79 9.34
CA ILE A 185 5.00 3.72 9.91
C ILE A 185 5.35 2.29 10.37
N SER A 186 4.40 1.55 10.97
CA SER A 186 4.61 0.14 11.33
C SER A 186 4.89 -0.73 10.10
N LEU A 187 4.12 -0.56 9.01
CA LEU A 187 4.38 -1.24 7.75
C LEU A 187 5.76 -0.88 7.19
N MET A 188 6.15 0.40 7.25
CA MET A 188 7.46 0.84 6.80
C MET A 188 8.58 0.17 7.60
N ASN A 189 8.47 0.10 8.93
CA ASN A 189 9.47 -0.59 9.77
C ASN A 189 9.68 -2.04 9.33
N LEU A 190 8.57 -2.79 9.17
CA LEU A 190 8.61 -4.18 8.73
C LEU A 190 9.32 -4.31 7.38
N VAL A 191 8.89 -3.55 6.38
CA VAL A 191 9.42 -3.63 5.01
C VAL A 191 10.87 -3.22 4.95
N VAL A 192 11.25 -2.14 5.64
CA VAL A 192 12.63 -1.65 5.70
C VAL A 192 13.55 -2.68 6.35
N ILE A 193 13.17 -3.26 7.50
CA ILE A 193 13.95 -4.30 8.17
C ILE A 193 14.12 -5.49 7.23
N LYS A 194 13.03 -6.00 6.63
CA LYS A 194 13.10 -7.14 5.70
C LYS A 194 13.95 -6.84 4.45
N LEU A 195 13.79 -5.65 3.87
CA LEU A 195 14.50 -5.30 2.64
C LEU A 195 15.98 -5.05 2.90
N ILE A 196 16.37 -4.47 4.04
CA ILE A 196 17.79 -4.32 4.41
C ILE A 196 18.45 -5.66 4.66
N ASP A 197 17.73 -6.61 5.24
CA ASP A 197 18.26 -7.94 5.50
C ASP A 197 18.46 -8.74 4.20
N LYS A 198 17.56 -8.54 3.22
CA LYS A 198 17.57 -9.27 1.95
C LYS A 198 18.39 -8.61 0.84
N ASN A 199 18.23 -7.30 0.67
CA ASN A 199 18.86 -6.49 -0.37
C ASN A 199 19.02 -5.02 0.10
N PRO A 200 20.07 -4.74 0.89
CA PRO A 200 20.30 -3.41 1.46
C PRO A 200 20.54 -2.34 0.39
N ASP A 201 21.16 -2.68 -0.74
CA ASP A 201 21.43 -1.71 -1.80
C ASP A 201 20.13 -1.24 -2.46
N ALA A 202 19.17 -2.15 -2.68
CA ALA A 202 17.85 -1.80 -3.15
C ALA A 202 17.07 -0.94 -2.13
N CYS A 203 17.18 -1.24 -0.84
CA CYS A 203 16.57 -0.42 0.21
C CYS A 203 17.14 1.00 0.19
N MET A 204 18.47 1.13 0.25
CA MET A 204 19.15 2.43 0.26
C MET A 204 18.86 3.23 -1.01
N LYS A 205 18.79 2.57 -2.17
CA LYS A 205 18.42 3.22 -3.43
C LYS A 205 17.05 3.90 -3.33
N VAL A 206 16.03 3.21 -2.83
CA VAL A 206 14.68 3.80 -2.67
C VAL A 206 14.70 4.98 -1.69
N LEU A 207 15.40 4.83 -0.55
CA LEU A 207 15.51 5.89 0.45
C LEU A 207 16.22 7.14 -0.11
N PHE A 208 17.33 6.96 -0.84
CA PHE A 208 18.05 8.06 -1.47
C PHE A 208 17.28 8.70 -2.63
N GLU A 209 16.59 7.90 -3.45
CA GLU A 209 15.74 8.42 -4.53
C GLU A 209 14.62 9.30 -3.96
N THR A 210 13.96 8.84 -2.89
CA THR A 210 12.90 9.62 -2.21
C THR A 210 13.46 10.86 -1.49
N SER A 211 14.72 10.83 -1.06
CA SER A 211 15.36 11.98 -0.41
C SER A 211 15.36 13.25 -1.28
N ARG A 212 15.15 13.12 -2.59
CA ARG A 212 14.98 14.24 -3.53
C ARG A 212 13.76 15.12 -3.21
N HIS A 213 12.78 14.62 -2.46
CA HIS A 213 11.67 15.44 -1.93
C HIS A 213 12.11 16.45 -0.85
N GLY A 214 13.36 16.38 -0.38
CA GLY A 214 13.97 17.37 0.52
C GLY A 214 13.23 17.46 1.86
N PRO A 215 12.89 18.68 2.33
CA PRO A 215 12.24 18.89 3.64
C PRO A 215 10.98 18.06 3.89
N GLN A 216 10.25 17.71 2.83
CA GLN A 216 8.98 16.97 2.91
C GLN A 216 9.17 15.51 3.34
N PHE A 217 10.37 14.95 3.14
CA PHE A 217 10.69 13.57 3.50
C PHE A 217 11.58 13.49 4.77
N SER A 218 12.12 14.61 5.25
CA SER A 218 13.07 14.65 6.37
C SER A 218 12.54 14.03 7.67
N TRP A 219 11.23 14.18 7.94
CA TRP A 219 10.60 13.60 9.13
C TRP A 219 10.57 12.05 9.08
N MET A 220 10.52 11.47 7.88
CA MET A 220 10.59 10.03 7.71
C MET A 220 12.03 9.52 7.86
N TRP A 221 13.03 10.28 7.40
CA TRP A 221 14.43 9.99 7.70
C TRP A 221 14.72 9.96 9.20
N LEU A 222 14.18 10.93 9.94
CA LEU A 222 14.28 10.96 11.39
C LEU A 222 13.72 9.67 12.00
N HIS A 223 12.57 9.21 11.52
CA HIS A 223 11.98 7.95 11.96
C HIS A 223 12.85 6.74 11.60
N ILE A 224 13.32 6.63 10.36
CA ILE A 224 14.16 5.54 9.88
C ILE A 224 15.48 5.46 10.67
N ALA A 225 16.07 6.60 11.03
CA ALA A 225 17.28 6.67 11.85
C ALA A 225 17.08 6.08 13.26
N THR A 226 15.86 6.07 13.79
CA THR A 226 15.53 5.42 15.07
C THR A 226 15.38 3.90 14.99
N ILE A 227 15.33 3.33 13.78
CA ILE A 227 15.25 1.87 13.60
C ILE A 227 16.62 1.28 13.97
N ARG A 228 16.69 0.69 15.17
CA ARG A 228 17.93 0.17 15.79
C ARG A 228 18.75 -0.76 14.88
N ASN A 229 18.10 -1.52 14.00
CA ASN A 229 18.76 -2.41 13.04
C ASN A 229 19.42 -1.67 11.87
N LEU A 230 18.94 -0.50 11.49
CA LEU A 230 19.54 0.30 10.41
C LEU A 230 20.85 0.93 10.83
N TYR A 231 20.87 1.53 12.02
CA TYR A 231 22.03 2.27 12.52
C TYR A 231 23.27 1.37 12.59
N VAL A 232 23.10 0.14 13.12
CA VAL A 232 24.18 -0.84 13.23
C VAL A 232 24.59 -1.38 11.85
N LYS A 233 23.64 -1.69 10.96
CA LYS A 233 23.94 -2.25 9.63
C LYS A 233 24.52 -1.23 8.66
N LEU A 234 24.16 0.04 8.77
CA LEU A 234 24.76 1.13 8.00
C LEU A 234 26.21 1.37 8.43
N ILE A 235 26.46 1.46 9.74
CA ILE A 235 27.83 1.67 10.24
C ILE A 235 28.74 0.49 9.88
N LEU A 236 28.26 -0.75 9.97
CA LEU A 236 29.06 -1.94 9.64
C LEU A 236 29.29 -2.16 8.13
N LYS A 237 28.55 -1.48 7.25
CA LYS A 237 28.76 -1.57 5.79
C LYS A 237 29.56 -0.41 5.20
N PHE A 238 29.66 0.70 5.92
CA PHE A 238 30.37 1.91 5.48
C PHE A 238 31.64 2.22 6.30
N CYS A 239 31.99 1.36 7.27
CA CYS A 239 33.31 1.26 7.90
C CYS A 239 33.97 -0.05 7.47
#